data_AF-A0A829GEH2-F1
#
_entry.id   AF-A0A829GEH2-F1
#
_cell.length_a   1.000
_cell.length_b   1.000
_cell.length_c   1.000
_cell.angle_alpha   90.00
_cell.angle_beta   90.00
_cell.angle_gamma   90.00
#
_symmetry.space_group_name_H-M   'P 1'
#
loop_
_entity.id
_entity.type
_entity.pdbx_description
1 polymer ?
#
loop_
_entity_poly.entity_id
_entity_poly.type
_entity_poly.pdbx_seq_one_letter_code
_entity_poly.pdbx_strand_id
1 'polypeptide(L)' 'MIHFYIVRHGETAGNVSQLIQGITNSQLNARGRKQALALGRGLRASGLMIDRVVASDLLRAQETAQQFTGHAGKAGN' A
#
# COMPACT_ATOMS: atom_id res chain seq x y z
N MET A 1 -15.21 19.43 0.20
CA MET A 1 -14.65 18.84 -1.04
C MET A 1 -14.05 17.49 -0.67
N ILE A 2 -14.24 16.45 -1.48
CA ILE A 2 -13.72 15.10 -1.19
C ILE A 2 -12.55 14.84 -2.15
N HIS A 3 -11.44 14.34 -1.60
CA HIS A 3 -10.28 13.92 -2.39
C HIS A 3 -10.14 12.40 -2.35
N PHE A 4 -10.02 11.79 -3.53
CA PHE A 4 -9.75 10.36 -3.67
C PHE A 4 -8.33 10.15 -4.18
N TYR A 5 -7.55 9.37 -3.44
CA TYR A 5 -6.20 8.96 -3.82
C TYR A 5 -6.19 7.46 -4.08
N ILE A 6 -5.57 7.04 -5.18
CA ILE A 6 -5.46 5.63 -5.55
C ILE A 6 -4.01 5.22 -5.47
N VAL A 7 -3.76 4.13 -4.74
CA VAL A 7 -2.43 3.54 -4.55
C VAL A 7 -2.43 2.12 -5.08
N ARG A 8 -1.45 1.78 -5.91
CA ARG A 8 -1.19 0.40 -6.31
C ARG A 8 -0.37 -0.32 -5.24
N HIS A 9 -0.63 -1.61 -5.01
CA HIS A 9 0.18 -2.42 -4.11
C HIS A 9 1.67 -2.41 -4.52
N GLY A 10 2.57 -2.59 -3.55
CA GLY A 10 4.00 -2.74 -3.81
C GLY A 10 4.33 -4.02 -4.60
N GLU A 11 5.58 -4.12 -5.05
CA GLU A 11 6.06 -5.25 -5.83
C GLU A 11 5.96 -6.60 -5.08
N THR A 12 5.52 -7.65 -5.79
CA THR A 12 5.52 -9.05 -5.34
C THR A 12 6.50 -9.89 -6.17
N ALA A 13 6.85 -11.09 -5.70
CA ALA A 13 7.64 -12.05 -6.49
C ALA A 13 6.98 -12.37 -7.84
N GLY A 14 5.64 -12.51 -7.86
CA GLY A 14 4.90 -12.72 -9.10
C GLY A 14 4.95 -11.53 -10.07
N ASN A 15 5.15 -10.29 -9.60
CA ASN A 15 5.39 -9.16 -10.50
C ASN A 15 6.76 -9.29 -11.19
N VAL A 16 7.79 -9.65 -10.42
CA VAL A 16 9.16 -9.86 -10.94
C VAL A 16 9.18 -10.99 -11.96
N SER A 17 8.49 -12.09 -11.67
CA SER A 17 8.35 -13.25 -12.57
C SER A 17 7.33 -13.03 -13.70
N GLN A 18 6.74 -11.84 -13.83
CA GLN A 18 5.73 -11.50 -14.83
C GLN A 18 4.53 -12.46 -14.88
N LEU A 19 4.13 -12.99 -13.73
CA LEU A 19 3.01 -13.91 -13.60
C LEU A 19 1.67 -13.16 -13.44
N ILE A 20 0.65 -13.67 -14.11
CA ILE A 20 -0.75 -13.27 -13.87
C ILE A 20 -1.17 -13.84 -12.51
N GLN A 21 -1.40 -12.95 -11.53
CA GLN A 21 -1.69 -13.36 -10.15
C GLN A 21 -3.19 -13.44 -9.84
N GLY A 22 -4.04 -12.72 -10.57
CA GLY A 22 -5.48 -12.67 -10.30
C GLY A 22 -5.78 -12.40 -8.82
N ILE A 23 -6.58 -13.28 -8.22
CA ILE A 23 -6.99 -13.27 -6.81
C ILE A 23 -6.04 -14.04 -5.88
N THR A 24 -4.87 -14.46 -6.36
CA THR A 24 -3.89 -15.18 -5.54
C THR A 24 -3.36 -14.28 -4.42
N ASN A 25 -3.27 -14.82 -3.21
CA ASN A 25 -2.78 -14.12 -2.02
C ASN A 25 -1.24 -14.03 -1.99
N SER A 26 -0.68 -13.27 -2.92
CA SER A 26 0.75 -12.94 -2.93
C SER A 26 1.08 -11.88 -1.88
N GLN A 27 2.22 -12.04 -1.20
CA GLN A 27 2.79 -11.03 -0.30
C GLN A 27 3.71 -10.07 -1.05
N LEU A 28 4.03 -8.92 -0.44
CA LEU A 28 5.06 -8.03 -0.94
C LEU A 28 6.44 -8.68 -0.78
N ASN A 29 7.28 -8.48 -1.79
CA ASN A 29 8.70 -8.78 -1.65
C ASN A 29 9.42 -7.64 -0.88
N ALA A 30 10.72 -7.80 -0.62
CA ALA A 30 11.50 -6.80 0.10
C ALA A 30 11.48 -5.40 -0.56
N ARG A 31 11.43 -5.35 -1.90
CA ARG A 31 11.34 -4.10 -2.66
C ARG A 31 9.94 -3.48 -2.53
N GLY A 32 8.88 -4.28 -2.60
CA GLY A 32 7.50 -3.84 -2.38
C GLY A 32 7.28 -3.23 -1.01
N ARG A 33 7.85 -3.84 0.04
CA ARG A 33 7.82 -3.27 1.41
C ARG A 33 8.54 -1.93 1.48
N LYS A 34 9.71 -1.80 0.85
CA LYS A 34 10.45 -0.53 0.76
C LYS A 34 9.66 0.55 0.01
N GLN A 35 8.96 0.19 -1.06
CA GLN A 35 8.07 1.10 -1.80
C GLN A 35 6.93 1.61 -0.92
N ALA A 36 6.24 0.71 -0.20
CA ALA A 36 5.15 1.08 0.69
C ALA A 36 5.63 2.01 1.83
N LEU A 37 6.79 1.72 2.42
CA LEU A 37 7.40 2.61 3.42
C LEU A 37 7.77 3.98 2.85
N ALA A 38 8.30 4.03 1.63
CA ALA A 38 8.63 5.29 0.96
C ALA A 38 7.38 6.14 0.69
N LEU A 39 6.27 5.51 0.29
CA LEU A 39 4.98 6.17 0.14
C LEU A 39 4.53 6.80 1.47
N GLY A 40 4.59 6.06 2.57
CA GLY A 40 4.22 6.58 3.89
C GLY A 40 5.04 7.80 4.31
N ARG A 41 6.36 7.76 4.08
CA ARG A 41 7.24 8.91 4.32
C ARG A 41 6.89 10.10 3.43
N GLY A 42 6.59 9.88 2.15
CA GLY A 42 6.20 10.92 1.21
C GLY A 42 4.87 11.59 1.58
N LEU A 43 3.86 10.81 1.95
CA LEU A 43 2.57 11.31 2.44
C LEU A 43 2.72 12.16 3.70
N ARG A 44 3.56 11.72 4.65
CA ARG A 44 3.85 12.49 5.85
C ARG A 44 4.55 13.81 5.54
N ALA A 45 5.54 13.77 4.64
CA ALA A 45 6.29 14.96 4.25
C ALA A 45 5.44 15.97 3.46
N SER A 46 4.43 15.53 2.72
CA SER A 46 3.53 16.43 2.00
C SER A 46 2.49 17.13 2.89
N GLY A 47 2.34 16.70 4.14
CA GLY A 47 1.31 17.20 5.04
C GLY A 47 -0.11 16.77 4.64
N LEU A 48 -0.24 15.77 3.75
CA LEU A 48 -1.55 15.27 3.34
C LEU A 48 -2.20 14.47 4.47
N MET A 49 -3.36 14.93 4.93
CA MET A 49 -4.18 14.23 5.91
C MET A 49 -5.03 13.18 5.21
N ILE A 50 -4.96 11.93 5.66
CA ILE A 50 -5.76 10.82 5.14
C ILE A 50 -6.76 10.41 6.21
N ASP A 51 -8.04 10.66 5.95
CA ASP A 51 -9.12 10.32 6.89
C ASP A 51 -9.41 8.82 6.93
N ARG A 52 -9.30 8.14 5.77
CA ARG A 52 -9.57 6.70 5.66
C ARG A 52 -8.72 6.04 4.60
N VAL A 53 -8.30 4.82 4.90
CA VAL A 53 -7.61 3.92 3.96
C VAL A 53 -8.46 2.67 3.77
N VAL A 54 -8.70 2.31 2.52
CA VAL A 54 -9.42 1.09 2.14
C VAL A 54 -8.51 0.30 1.21
N ALA A 55 -8.44 -1.01 1.41
CA ALA A 55 -7.69 -1.94 0.57
C ALA A 55 -8.56 -3.14 0.22
N SER A 56 -8.21 -3.87 -0.84
CA SER A 56 -8.84 -5.17 -1.10
C SER A 56 -8.45 -6.19 -0.04
N ASP A 57 -9.13 -7.32 -0.05
CA ASP A 57 -8.88 -8.49 0.79
C ASP A 57 -7.53 -9.21 0.48
N LEU A 58 -6.85 -8.83 -0.59
CA LEU A 58 -5.60 -9.45 -1.03
C LEU A 58 -4.42 -8.99 -0.18
N LEU A 59 -3.60 -9.95 0.28
CA LEU A 59 -2.47 -9.69 1.20
C LEU A 59 -1.54 -8.57 0.72
N ARG A 60 -1.14 -8.55 -0.56
CA ARG A 60 -0.29 -7.47 -1.13
C ARG A 60 -0.89 -6.07 -0.95
N ALA A 61 -2.20 -5.91 -1.05
CA ALA A 61 -2.87 -4.62 -0.90
C ALA A 61 -2.96 -4.22 0.58
N GLN A 62 -3.37 -5.15 1.44
CA GLN A 62 -3.42 -4.96 2.89
C GLN A 62 -2.05 -4.61 3.46
N GLU A 63 -1.02 -5.36 3.07
CA GLU A 63 0.35 -5.15 3.52
C GLU A 63 0.87 -3.79 3.06
N THR A 64 0.61 -3.39 1.82
CA THR A 64 0.97 -2.04 1.34
C THR A 64 0.33 -0.96 2.22
N ALA A 65 -0.98 -1.07 2.47
CA ALA A 65 -1.72 -0.16 3.32
C ALA A 65 -1.16 -0.10 4.75
N GLN A 66 -0.90 -1.25 5.37
CA GLN A 66 -0.33 -1.33 6.73
C GLN A 66 1.03 -0.64 6.83
N GLN A 67 1.90 -0.84 5.84
CA GLN A 67 3.26 -0.26 5.87
C GLN A 67 3.24 1.28 5.77
N PHE A 68 2.37 1.88 4.95
CA PHE A 68 2.33 3.34 4.83
C PHE A 68 1.44 4.01 5.89
N THR A 69 0.38 3.36 6.36
CA THR A 69 -0.52 3.92 7.41
C THR A 69 0.19 4.12 8.75
N GLY A 70 1.15 3.25 9.10
CA GLY A 70 2.01 3.47 10.27
C GLY A 70 2.79 4.80 10.23
N HIS A 71 2.91 5.42 9.04
CA HIS A 71 3.57 6.69 8.81
C HIS A 71 2.62 7.82 8.39
N ALA A 72 1.40 7.51 7.95
CA ALA A 72 0.44 8.45 7.35
C ALA A 72 -0.67 8.94 8.30
N GLY A 73 -0.67 8.50 9.57
CA GLY A 73 -1.75 8.81 10.52
C GLY A 73 -2.75 7.65 10.61
N LYS A 74 -3.30 7.44 11.81
CA LYS A 74 -4.03 6.23 12.21
C LYS A 74 -5.19 5.90 11.25
N ALA A 75 -5.16 4.72 10.64
CA ALA A 75 -6.33 4.11 10.02
C ALA A 75 -7.31 3.69 11.14
N GLY A 76 -8.41 4.41 11.29
CA GLY A 76 -9.55 3.98 12.11
C GLY A 76 -10.29 2.83 11.43
N ASN A 77 -10.59 1.80 12.22
CA ASN A 77 -11.45 0.66 11.88
C ASN A 77 -12.83 1.17 11.40
#